data_AF-A0A353D5F5-F1
#
_entry.id   AF-A0A353D5F5-F1
#
_cell.length_a   1.000
_cell.length_b   1.000
_cell.length_c   1.000
_cell.angle_alpha   90.00
_cell.angle_beta   90.00
_cell.angle_gamma   90.00
#
_symmetry.space_group_name_H-M   'P 1'
#
loop_
_entity.id
_entity.type
_entity.pdbx_description
1 polymer ?
#
loop_
_entity_poly.entity_id
_entity_poly.type
_entity_poly.pdbx_seq_one_letter_code
_entity_poly.pdbx_strand_id
1 'polypeptide(L)'
;GWNQIHQQGDHVMWRDIPDESRFYFVHSYYALPDRAEDIAATTPYGIDFASVLARGNIFAVQFHPEKSQHAGLQLLSNFVHWDGDT
;
A
#
# COMPACT_ATOMS: atom_id res chain seq x y z
N GLY A 1 6.95 5.31 -11.62
CA GLY A 1 5.84 6.09 -12.18
C GLY A 1 4.52 5.58 -11.60
N TRP A 2 3.41 5.74 -12.33
CA TRP A 2 2.11 5.23 -11.89
C TRP A 2 2.00 3.71 -12.10
N ASN A 3 1.81 2.95 -11.02
CA ASN A 3 1.63 1.49 -11.07
C ASN A 3 0.37 1.08 -10.29
N GLN A 4 -0.22 -0.04 -10.67
CA GLN A 4 -1.32 -0.65 -9.93
C GLN A 4 -0.78 -1.34 -8.67
N ILE A 5 -1.60 -1.42 -7.63
CA ILE A 5 -1.34 -2.25 -6.46
C ILE A 5 -2.36 -3.38 -6.44
N HIS A 6 -1.96 -4.57 -6.05
CA HIS A 6 -2.84 -5.70 -5.78
C HIS A 6 -2.91 -5.89 -4.27
N GLN A 7 -4.03 -5.53 -3.68
CA GLN A 7 -4.26 -5.60 -2.24
C GLN A 7 -4.30 -7.06 -1.78
N GLN A 8 -3.78 -7.32 -0.59
CA GLN A 8 -3.79 -8.64 0.04
C GLN A 8 -4.42 -8.54 1.43
N GLY A 9 -5.41 -9.40 1.66
CA GLY A 9 -6.19 -9.40 2.89
C GLY A 9 -7.11 -8.17 3.03
N ASP A 10 -7.96 -8.22 4.04
CA ASP A 10 -8.76 -7.06 4.44
C ASP A 10 -7.93 -6.21 5.41
N HIS A 11 -7.93 -4.89 5.20
CA HIS A 11 -7.31 -3.94 6.13
C HIS A 11 -8.05 -2.61 6.06
N VAL A 12 -8.27 -1.96 7.20
CA VAL A 12 -9.01 -0.67 7.28
C VAL A 12 -8.42 0.43 6.40
N MET A 13 -7.10 0.39 6.18
CA MET A 13 -6.40 1.31 5.28
C MET A 13 -6.88 1.23 3.82
N TRP A 14 -7.50 0.14 3.40
CA TRP A 14 -8.07 -0.03 2.06
C TRP A 14 -9.50 0.48 1.91
N ARG A 15 -10.12 0.96 3.00
CA ARG A 15 -11.50 1.47 2.97
C ARG A 15 -11.70 2.49 1.85
N ASP A 16 -12.71 2.27 1.02
CA ASP A 16 -13.06 3.13 -0.13
C ASP A 16 -11.94 3.27 -1.19
N ILE A 17 -10.98 2.35 -1.22
CA ILE A 17 -9.94 2.26 -2.27
C ILE A 17 -10.14 0.94 -3.00
N PRO A 18 -10.66 0.96 -4.25
CA PRO A 18 -10.76 -0.25 -5.06
C PRO A 18 -9.41 -0.93 -5.24
N ASP A 19 -9.42 -2.26 -5.29
CA ASP A 19 -8.24 -3.01 -5.70
C ASP A 19 -7.81 -2.60 -7.12
N GLU A 20 -6.55 -2.85 -7.46
CA GLU A 20 -5.90 -2.42 -8.71
C GLU A 20 -5.83 -0.90 -8.93
N SER A 21 -6.14 -0.10 -7.90
CA SER A 21 -5.94 1.35 -7.91
C SER A 21 -4.48 1.72 -8.17
N ARG A 22 -4.26 2.88 -8.82
CA ARG A 22 -2.91 3.33 -9.20
C ARG A 22 -2.33 4.30 -8.18
N PHE A 23 -1.09 4.04 -7.79
CA PHE A 23 -0.28 4.91 -6.93
C PHE A 23 1.02 5.32 -7.63
N TYR A 24 1.62 6.42 -7.17
CA TYR A 24 2.82 7.00 -7.77
C TYR A 24 4.10 6.52 -7.06
N PHE A 25 5.00 5.89 -7.81
CA PHE A 25 6.30 5.38 -7.36
C PHE A 25 7.48 6.12 -8.04
N VAL A 26 8.61 6.26 -7.36
CA VAL A 26 9.87 6.80 -7.92
C VAL A 26 11.11 6.15 -7.27
N HIS A 27 11.08 4.84 -7.08
CA HIS A 27 12.12 4.10 -6.36
C HIS A 27 12.76 3.01 -7.24
N SER A 28 14.06 2.78 -7.05
CA SER A 28 14.82 1.71 -7.74
C SER A 28 15.04 0.46 -6.88
N TYR A 29 14.75 0.55 -5.57
CA TYR A 29 14.87 -0.55 -4.62
C TYR A 29 13.50 -0.85 -4.02
N TYR A 30 13.34 -2.09 -3.52
CA TYR A 30 12.14 -2.55 -2.83
C TYR A 30 12.54 -3.42 -1.63
N ALA A 31 11.64 -3.55 -0.66
CA ALA A 31 11.84 -4.42 0.48
C ALA A 31 11.48 -5.88 0.13
N LEU A 32 12.32 -6.82 0.54
CA LEU A 32 12.02 -8.25 0.51
C LEU A 32 11.74 -8.71 1.95
N PRO A 33 10.47 -8.79 2.38
CA PRO A 33 10.14 -9.17 3.75
C PRO A 33 10.39 -10.66 3.98
N ASP A 34 10.97 -11.02 5.12
CA ASP A 34 11.18 -12.43 5.53
C ASP A 34 9.85 -13.16 5.84
N ARG A 35 8.80 -12.39 6.17
CA ARG A 35 7.48 -12.88 6.56
C ARG A 35 6.45 -12.46 5.51
N ALA A 36 5.99 -13.43 4.73
CA ALA A 36 5.01 -13.18 3.67
C ALA A 36 3.66 -12.69 4.19
N GLU A 37 3.30 -13.05 5.43
CA GLU A 37 2.06 -12.64 6.09
C GLU A 37 1.97 -11.13 6.40
N ASP A 38 3.10 -10.41 6.40
CA ASP A 38 3.08 -8.95 6.58
C ASP A 38 2.80 -8.20 5.28
N ILE A 39 2.69 -8.89 4.13
CA ILE A 39 2.46 -8.24 2.84
C ILE A 39 0.98 -7.87 2.73
N ALA A 40 0.69 -6.58 2.70
CA ALA A 40 -0.66 -6.05 2.54
C ALA A 40 -0.98 -5.64 1.09
N ALA A 41 0.03 -5.44 0.26
CA ALA A 41 -0.15 -5.33 -1.20
C ALA A 41 1.14 -5.62 -1.97
N THR A 42 0.99 -6.12 -3.19
CA THR A 42 2.08 -6.24 -4.16
C THR A 42 1.88 -5.30 -5.35
N THR A 43 2.95 -5.04 -6.08
CA THR A 43 2.91 -4.25 -7.31
C THR A 43 3.67 -4.95 -8.44
N PRO A 44 3.07 -5.13 -9.62
CA PRO A 44 3.77 -5.64 -10.79
C PRO A 44 4.64 -4.55 -11.42
N TYR A 45 5.95 -4.80 -11.52
CA TYR A 45 6.91 -3.95 -12.23
C TYR A 45 8.11 -4.75 -12.72
N GLY A 46 7.92 -5.52 -13.79
CA GLY A 46 8.90 -6.52 -14.29
C GLY A 46 8.98 -7.78 -13.41
N ILE A 47 8.85 -7.60 -12.10
CA ILE A 47 8.60 -8.61 -11.08
C ILE A 47 7.45 -8.12 -10.17
N ASP A 48 6.82 -9.05 -9.45
CA ASP A 48 5.94 -8.68 -8.34
C ASP A 48 6.79 -8.43 -7.09
N PHE A 49 6.61 -7.27 -6.46
CA PHE A 49 7.29 -6.93 -5.21
C PHE A 49 6.31 -6.45 -4.14
N ALA A 50 6.69 -6.61 -2.87
CA ALA A 50 5.92 -6.09 -1.74
C ALA A 50 5.97 -4.56 -1.73
N SER A 51 4.88 -3.91 -2.11
CA SER A 51 4.77 -2.46 -2.16
C SER A 51 4.13 -1.87 -0.91
N VAL A 52 3.42 -2.70 -0.13
CA VAL A 52 2.83 -2.33 1.15
C VAL A 52 3.00 -3.47 2.16
N LEU A 53 3.39 -3.09 3.38
CA LEU A 53 3.51 -3.99 4.53
C LEU A 53 2.56 -3.53 5.64
N ALA A 54 1.95 -4.47 6.35
CA ALA A 54 1.14 -4.21 7.54
C ALA A 54 1.51 -5.19 8.65
N ARG A 55 1.68 -4.68 9.88
CA ARG A 55 1.89 -5.50 11.08
C ARG A 55 1.44 -4.75 12.33
N GLY A 56 0.41 -5.26 12.99
CA GLY A 56 -0.19 -4.58 14.14
C GLY A 56 -0.61 -3.16 13.75
N ASN A 57 -0.12 -2.16 14.48
CA ASN A 57 -0.40 -0.75 14.23
C ASN A 57 0.52 -0.08 13.18
N ILE A 58 1.28 -0.88 12.41
CA ILE A 58 2.19 -0.36 11.38
C ILE A 58 1.56 -0.63 10.00
N PHE A 59 1.45 0.43 9.20
CA PHE A 59 1.13 0.35 7.78
C PHE A 59 2.16 1.16 6.99
N ALA A 60 2.96 0.48 6.18
CA ALA A 60 4.09 1.07 5.47
C ALA A 60 3.90 0.94 3.96
N VAL A 61 4.10 2.03 3.23
CA VAL A 61 3.92 2.10 1.77
C VAL A 61 5.21 2.49 1.08
N GLN A 62 5.48 1.87 -0.07
CA GLN A 62 6.62 2.24 -0.92
C GLN A 62 6.29 3.38 -1.90
N PHE A 63 5.01 3.54 -2.25
CA PHE A 63 4.55 4.65 -3.09
C PHE A 63 4.38 5.95 -2.30
N HIS A 64 4.14 7.05 -3.02
CA HIS A 64 3.90 8.38 -2.46
C HIS A 64 2.40 8.67 -2.38
N PRO A 65 1.71 8.42 -1.25
CA PRO A 65 0.28 8.70 -1.14
C PRO A 65 -0.03 10.19 -1.39
N GLU A 66 0.85 11.10 -0.98
CA GLU A 66 0.73 12.54 -1.18
C GLU A 66 0.80 12.97 -2.66
N LYS A 67 1.28 12.09 -3.54
CA LYS A 67 1.35 12.30 -5.01
C LYS A 67 0.39 11.42 -5.80
N SER A 68 -0.43 10.61 -5.11
CA SER A 68 -1.26 9.56 -5.72
C SER A 68 -2.72 9.98 -5.92
N GLN A 69 -2.98 11.29 -6.06
CA GLN A 69 -4.30 11.86 -6.36
C GLN A 69 -5.40 11.33 -5.41
N HIS A 70 -6.58 10.98 -5.94
CA HIS A 70 -7.75 10.62 -5.14
C HIS A 70 -7.50 9.38 -4.27
N ALA A 71 -6.89 8.32 -4.82
CA ALA A 71 -6.55 7.12 -4.06
C ALA A 71 -5.54 7.41 -2.93
N GLY A 72 -4.55 8.26 -3.22
CA GLY A 72 -3.58 8.73 -2.24
C GLY A 72 -4.20 9.52 -1.09
N LEU A 73 -5.09 10.47 -1.40
CA LEU A 73 -5.83 11.26 -0.42
C LEU A 73 -6.78 10.39 0.41
N GLN A 74 -7.46 9.42 -0.21
CA GLN A 74 -8.31 8.47 0.50
C GLN A 74 -7.48 7.64 1.48
N LEU A 75 -6.31 7.15 1.08
CA LEU A 75 -5.43 6.38 1.97
C LEU A 75 -4.96 7.21 3.17
N LEU A 76 -4.58 8.47 2.94
CA LEU A 76 -4.22 9.40 4.03
C LEU A 76 -5.41 9.68 4.95
N SER A 77 -6.61 9.84 4.39
CA SER A 77 -7.85 9.97 5.17
C SER A 77 -8.11 8.73 6.03
N ASN A 78 -7.96 7.53 5.47
CA ASN A 78 -8.08 6.29 6.24
C ASN A 78 -7.08 6.24 7.38
N PHE A 79 -5.83 6.67 7.14
CA PHE A 79 -4.78 6.70 8.17
C PHE A 79 -5.13 7.62 9.35
N VAL A 80 -5.60 8.86 9.11
CA VAL A 80 -5.95 9.76 10.23
C VAL A 80 -7.19 9.32 11.02
N HIS A 81 -8.03 8.46 10.44
CA HIS A 81 -9.18 7.87 11.13
C HIS A 81 -8.90 6.47 11.68
N TRP A 82 -7.68 5.96 11.50
CA TRP A 82 -7.28 4.65 12.00
C TRP A 82 -6.79 4.77 13.45
N ASP A 83 -7.30 3.91 14.32
CA ASP A 83 -6.92 3.80 15.73
C ASP A 83 -5.69 2.90 15.97
N GLY A 84 -5.17 2.25 14.92
CA GLY A 84 -4.05 1.32 14.99
C GLY A 84 -4.46 -0.15 15.11
N ASP A 85 -5.75 -0.46 15.08
CA ASP A 85 -6.26 -1.83 15.12
C ASP A 85 -6.42 -2.46 13.72
N THR A 86 -6.14 -3.76 13.59
CA THR A 86 -6.19 -4.50 12.31
C THR A 86 -7.59 -4.72 11.78
#